data_AF-A0A940YXL6-F1
#
_entry.id   AF-A0A940YXL6-F1
#
_cell.length_a   1.000
_cell.length_b   1.000
_cell.length_c   1.000
_cell.angle_alpha   90.00
_cell.angle_beta   90.00
_cell.angle_gamma   90.00
#
_symmetry.space_group_name_H-M   'P 1'
#
loop_
_entity.id
_entity.type
_entity.pdbx_description
1 polymer ?
#
loop_
_entity_poly.entity_id
_entity_poly.type
_entity_poly.pdbx_seq_one_letter_code
_entity_poly.pdbx_strand_id
1 'polypeptide(L)'
;MSTGWIIALIVIVAAVVIVAAAVTGLRARGGGRTGGAALRRRFGPEYDRAVARHDGDAKAAERELAGRLERHGDLREQPLEPERRQQFEARWAAAQERFVDSPRDAVTEADRLLAEVAGARGFPDGGQYEEQLAALSVHHARHVNGYRRVHRIAHTPLGGTHEERAAEAREGGAATEEMREAMVEARALFEDLMAPTRQDRHTTRTTDRSAGRDTGDRRAPAHAGGRAHLPWAFGRRHESHPKGS
;
A
#
# COMPACT_ATOMS: atom_id res chain seq x y z
N MET A 1 -47.07 -23.00 -21.69
CA MET A 1 -46.12 -22.59 -20.64
C MET A 1 -46.59 -23.21 -19.33
N SER A 2 -45.80 -24.12 -18.77
CA SER A 2 -46.21 -25.01 -17.69
C SER A 2 -46.36 -24.23 -16.37
N THR A 3 -47.54 -24.32 -15.76
CA THR A 3 -47.88 -23.72 -14.45
C THR A 3 -46.86 -24.06 -13.35
N GLY A 4 -46.16 -25.20 -13.45
CA GLY A 4 -45.08 -25.57 -12.54
C GLY A 4 -43.88 -24.60 -12.52
N TRP A 5 -43.58 -23.92 -13.63
CA TRP A 5 -42.48 -22.95 -13.69
C TRP A 5 -42.83 -21.65 -12.97
N ILE A 6 -44.11 -21.26 -13.00
CA ILE A 6 -44.62 -20.08 -12.30
C ILE A 6 -44.59 -20.33 -10.78
N ILE A 7 -44.98 -21.52 -10.33
CA ILE A 7 -44.94 -21.90 -8.91
C ILE A 7 -43.49 -21.94 -8.40
N ALA A 8 -42.56 -22.51 -9.16
CA ALA A 8 -41.15 -22.54 -8.80
C ALA A 8 -40.56 -21.12 -8.64
N LEU A 9 -40.93 -20.20 -9.54
CA LEU A 9 -40.45 -18.82 -9.49
C LEU A 9 -41.01 -18.06 -8.27
N ILE A 10 -42.28 -18.26 -7.92
CA ILE A 10 -42.90 -17.66 -6.73
C ILE A 10 -42.24 -18.16 -5.44
N VAL A 11 -41.91 -19.45 -5.35
CA VAL A 11 -41.23 -20.02 -4.18
C VAL A 11 -39.81 -19.45 -4.03
N ILE A 12 -39.09 -19.27 -5.13
CA ILE A 12 -37.75 -18.66 -5.13
C ILE A 12 -37.83 -17.19 -4.69
N VAL A 13 -38.79 -16.43 -5.23
CA VAL A 13 -38.99 -15.02 -4.83
C VAL A 13 -39.40 -14.91 -3.37
N ALA A 14 -40.29 -15.77 -2.87
CA ALA A 14 -40.68 -15.80 -1.46
C ALA A 14 -39.49 -16.17 -0.55
N ALA A 15 -38.66 -17.13 -0.95
CA ALA A 15 -37.45 -17.49 -0.20
C ALA A 15 -36.44 -16.34 -0.17
N VAL A 16 -36.24 -15.63 -1.29
CA VAL A 16 -35.37 -14.45 -1.37
C VAL A 16 -35.91 -13.31 -0.50
N VAL A 17 -37.23 -13.10 -0.47
CA VAL A 17 -37.86 -12.08 0.39
C VAL A 17 -37.74 -12.45 1.88
N ILE A 18 -37.87 -13.73 2.24
CA ILE A 18 -37.68 -14.18 3.63
C ILE A 18 -36.21 -14.03 4.06
N VAL A 19 -35.25 -14.34 3.18
CA VAL A 19 -33.82 -14.12 3.44
C VAL A 19 -33.50 -12.64 3.56
N ALA A 20 -34.05 -11.80 2.68
CA ALA A 20 -33.88 -10.35 2.75
C ALA A 20 -34.53 -9.76 4.02
N ALA A 21 -35.70 -10.25 4.41
CA ALA A 21 -36.39 -9.85 5.64
C ALA A 21 -35.65 -10.34 6.89
N ALA A 22 -35.02 -11.52 6.88
CA ALA A 22 -34.16 -11.99 7.97
C ALA A 22 -32.90 -11.12 8.10
N VAL A 23 -32.25 -10.79 6.98
CA VAL A 23 -31.07 -9.90 6.93
C VAL A 23 -31.40 -8.47 7.37
N THR A 24 -32.64 -8.02 7.18
CA THR A 24 -33.11 -6.69 7.62
C THR A 24 -33.62 -6.70 9.05
N GLY A 25 -34.31 -7.78 9.47
CA GLY A 25 -34.83 -7.98 10.82
C GLY A 25 -33.75 -8.20 11.88
N LEU A 26 -32.63 -8.85 11.52
CA LEU A 26 -31.44 -8.94 12.38
C LEU A 26 -30.72 -7.59 12.59
N ARG A 27 -30.98 -6.56 11.76
CA ARG A 27 -30.41 -5.21 11.94
C ARG A 27 -31.18 -4.34 12.94
N ALA A 28 -32.40 -4.71 13.32
CA ALA A 28 -33.28 -3.85 14.11
C ALA A 28 -33.26 -4.11 15.63
N ARG A 29 -32.67 -5.21 16.13
CA ARG A 29 -32.90 -5.65 17.53
C ARG A 29 -31.70 -6.08 18.39
N GLY A 30 -30.46 -5.73 18.05
CA GLY A 30 -29.33 -6.08 18.94
C GLY A 30 -28.10 -5.21 18.77
N GLY A 31 -27.89 -4.29 19.71
CA GLY A 31 -26.63 -3.56 19.82
C GLY A 31 -25.47 -4.47 20.22
N GLY A 32 -24.32 -4.25 19.57
CA GLY A 32 -23.00 -4.49 20.13
C GLY A 32 -22.49 -5.93 20.10
N ARG A 33 -21.57 -6.22 19.16
CA ARG A 33 -20.22 -6.79 19.41
C ARG A 33 -19.57 -7.46 18.20
N THR A 34 -20.31 -7.92 17.20
CA THR A 34 -19.74 -8.73 16.10
C THR A 34 -19.34 -7.91 14.86
N GLY A 35 -20.13 -6.93 14.44
CA GLY A 35 -19.83 -6.10 13.27
C GLY A 35 -18.65 -5.14 13.47
N GLY A 36 -18.70 -4.34 14.54
CA GLY A 36 -17.64 -3.39 14.91
C GLY A 36 -16.27 -4.03 15.12
N ALA A 37 -16.21 -5.25 15.68
CA ALA A 37 -14.94 -5.95 15.87
C ALA A 37 -14.24 -6.31 14.55
N ALA A 38 -15.01 -6.64 13.51
CA ALA A 38 -14.47 -6.92 12.18
C ALA A 38 -13.98 -5.64 11.48
N LEU A 39 -14.76 -4.56 11.55
CA LEU A 39 -14.37 -3.26 11.00
C LEU A 39 -13.16 -2.69 11.73
N ARG A 40 -13.14 -2.71 13.06
CA ARG A 40 -11.99 -2.28 13.87
C ARG A 40 -10.73 -3.08 13.58
N ARG A 41 -10.83 -4.40 13.36
CA ARG A 41 -9.68 -5.22 12.97
C ARG A 41 -9.14 -4.84 11.58
N ARG A 42 -10.01 -4.50 10.63
CA ARG A 42 -9.61 -4.15 9.25
C ARG A 42 -9.05 -2.73 9.16
N PHE A 43 -9.79 -1.77 9.70
CA PHE A 43 -9.47 -0.34 9.62
C PHE A 43 -8.46 0.09 10.69
N GLY A 44 -8.34 -0.63 11.81
CA GLY A 44 -7.38 -0.33 12.87
C GLY A 44 -7.53 1.12 13.37
N PRO A 45 -6.47 1.95 13.30
CA PRO A 45 -6.53 3.36 13.70
C PRO A 45 -7.62 4.18 12.99
N GLU A 46 -8.01 3.80 11.77
CA GLU A 46 -9.08 4.48 11.03
C GLU A 46 -10.45 4.30 11.67
N TYR A 47 -10.66 3.19 12.39
CA TYR A 47 -11.87 2.99 13.17
C TYR A 47 -11.96 4.01 14.30
N ASP A 48 -10.91 4.09 15.12
CA ASP A 48 -10.88 5.00 16.26
C ASP A 48 -11.00 6.47 15.78
N ARG A 49 -10.40 6.80 14.62
CA ARG A 49 -10.52 8.13 14.01
C ARG A 49 -11.93 8.43 13.49
N ALA A 50 -12.60 7.45 12.87
CA ALA A 50 -13.98 7.63 12.43
C ALA A 50 -14.92 7.83 13.62
N VAL A 51 -14.74 7.07 14.70
CA VAL A 51 -15.51 7.24 15.95
C VAL A 51 -15.31 8.65 16.52
N ALA A 52 -14.06 9.13 16.57
CA ALA A 52 -13.77 10.49 17.03
C ALA A 52 -14.42 11.57 16.15
N ARG A 53 -14.50 11.36 14.83
CA ARG A 53 -15.15 12.30 13.89
C ARG A 53 -16.68 12.37 14.09
N HIS A 54 -17.29 11.29 14.59
CA HIS A 54 -18.72 11.22 14.88
C HIS A 54 -19.02 11.45 16.37
N ASP A 55 -18.20 12.24 17.06
CA ASP A 55 -18.40 12.60 18.48
C ASP A 55 -18.56 11.39 19.42
N GLY A 56 -17.91 10.27 19.08
CA GLY A 56 -18.03 9.02 19.84
C GLY A 56 -19.16 8.09 19.41
N ASP A 57 -19.99 8.45 18.42
CA ASP A 57 -21.02 7.57 17.86
C ASP A 57 -20.38 6.46 17.01
N ALA A 58 -20.12 5.33 17.67
CA ALA A 58 -19.60 4.12 17.04
C ALA A 58 -20.50 3.60 15.91
N LYS A 59 -21.82 3.75 16.01
CA LYS A 59 -22.75 3.24 14.99
C LYS A 59 -22.69 4.10 13.72
N ALA A 60 -22.56 5.42 13.85
CA ALA A 60 -22.33 6.30 12.71
C ALA A 60 -20.99 6.01 12.03
N ALA A 61 -19.92 5.87 12.80
CA ALA A 61 -18.60 5.49 12.29
C ALA A 61 -18.61 4.14 11.57
N GLU A 62 -19.23 3.11 12.16
CA GLU A 62 -19.35 1.78 11.54
C GLU A 62 -20.11 1.83 10.22
N ARG A 63 -21.19 2.62 10.12
CA ARG A 63 -21.93 2.80 8.85
C ARG A 63 -21.08 3.46 7.77
N GLU A 64 -20.33 4.50 8.13
CA GLU A 64 -19.43 5.18 7.19
C GLU A 64 -18.35 4.22 6.67
N LEU A 65 -17.67 3.51 7.56
CA LEU A 65 -16.60 2.57 7.21
C LEU A 65 -17.12 1.38 6.40
N ALA A 66 -18.30 0.87 6.75
CA ALA A 66 -18.97 -0.16 5.95
C ALA A 66 -19.28 0.35 4.53
N GLY A 67 -19.76 1.59 4.39
CA GLY A 67 -20.01 2.19 3.07
C GLY A 67 -18.74 2.38 2.24
N ARG A 68 -17.62 2.78 2.85
CA ARG A 68 -16.32 2.84 2.17
C ARG A 68 -15.88 1.44 1.70
N LEU A 69 -16.03 0.45 2.58
CA LEU A 69 -15.69 -0.94 2.27
C LEU A 69 -16.56 -1.49 1.13
N GLU A 70 -17.85 -1.17 1.10
CA GLU A 70 -18.75 -1.57 0.02
C GLU A 70 -18.33 -0.97 -1.33
N ARG A 71 -17.92 0.31 -1.35
CA ARG A 71 -17.50 0.99 -2.59
C ARG A 71 -16.13 0.57 -3.10
N HIS A 72 -15.17 0.35 -2.20
CA HIS A 72 -13.75 0.19 -2.58
C HIS A 72 -13.16 -1.17 -2.20
N GLY A 73 -13.92 -2.05 -1.54
CA GLY A 73 -13.42 -3.32 -1.02
C GLY A 73 -12.91 -4.28 -2.08
N ASP A 74 -13.49 -4.23 -3.27
CA ASP A 74 -13.14 -5.09 -4.42
C ASP A 74 -12.05 -4.49 -5.32
N LEU A 75 -11.56 -3.30 -4.99
CA LEU A 75 -10.47 -2.67 -5.73
C LEU A 75 -9.24 -3.57 -5.70
N ARG A 76 -8.70 -3.86 -6.90
CA ARG A 76 -7.48 -4.62 -7.05
C ARG A 76 -6.34 -3.70 -7.42
N GLU A 77 -5.38 -3.69 -6.52
CA GLU A 77 -4.08 -3.06 -6.66
C GLU A 77 -3.33 -3.54 -7.91
N GLN A 78 -3.00 -2.62 -8.81
CA GLN A 78 -2.30 -2.88 -10.07
C GLN A 78 -0.78 -2.92 -9.86
N PRO A 79 -0.06 -3.83 -10.52
CA PRO A 79 1.39 -3.87 -10.46
C PRO A 79 2.01 -2.58 -11.02
N LEU A 80 3.16 -2.17 -10.48
CA LEU A 80 3.92 -1.04 -11.02
C LEU A 80 5.00 -1.53 -11.95
N GLU A 81 5.08 -0.94 -13.14
CA GLU A 81 6.20 -1.13 -14.05
C GLU A 81 7.53 -0.75 -13.36
N PRO A 82 8.62 -1.52 -13.55
CA PRO A 82 9.90 -1.27 -12.90
C PRO A 82 10.45 0.15 -13.11
N GLU A 83 10.26 0.71 -14.30
CA GLU A 83 10.72 2.06 -14.65
C GLU A 83 9.92 3.12 -13.88
N ARG A 84 8.60 2.94 -13.72
CA ARG A 84 7.74 3.84 -12.94
C ARG A 84 8.10 3.78 -11.47
N ARG A 85 8.39 2.59 -10.95
CA ARG A 85 8.88 2.40 -9.58
C ARG A 85 10.16 3.19 -9.32
N GLN A 86 11.16 3.05 -10.19
CA GLN A 86 12.42 3.80 -10.06
C GLN A 86 12.20 5.32 -10.12
N GLN A 87 11.32 5.80 -11.00
CA GLN A 87 10.97 7.23 -11.08
C GLN A 87 10.33 7.74 -9.78
N PHE A 88 9.40 6.98 -9.20
CA PHE A 88 8.76 7.35 -7.94
C PHE A 88 9.74 7.34 -6.77
N GLU A 89 10.64 6.37 -6.70
CA GLU A 89 11.70 6.31 -5.68
C GLU A 89 12.63 7.52 -5.77
N ALA A 90 13.08 7.87 -6.98
CA ALA A 90 13.93 9.03 -7.22
C ALA A 90 13.23 10.35 -6.84
N ARG A 91 11.94 10.50 -7.18
CA ARG A 91 11.15 11.68 -6.79
C ARG A 91 10.95 11.78 -5.29
N TRP A 92 10.72 10.66 -4.61
CA TRP A 92 10.64 10.66 -3.16
C TRP A 92 11.96 11.11 -2.52
N ALA A 93 13.09 10.56 -2.98
CA ALA A 93 14.41 10.95 -2.49
C ALA A 93 14.68 12.45 -2.71
N ALA A 94 14.36 12.97 -3.91
CA ALA A 94 14.49 14.39 -4.21
C ALA A 94 13.61 15.29 -3.31
N ALA A 95 12.40 14.83 -2.96
CA ALA A 95 11.55 15.55 -2.00
C ALA A 95 12.17 15.57 -0.59
N GLN A 96 12.79 14.46 -0.15
CA GLN A 96 13.49 14.41 1.14
C GLN A 96 14.73 15.32 1.18
N GLU A 97 15.51 15.38 0.10
CA GLU A 97 16.67 16.28 -0.01
C GLU A 97 16.21 17.74 0.03
N ARG A 98 15.17 18.08 -0.75
CA ARG A 98 14.58 19.43 -0.76
C ARG A 98 14.04 19.85 0.59
N PHE A 99 13.67 18.92 1.46
CA PHE A 99 13.12 19.25 2.78
C PHE A 99 14.07 20.10 3.61
N VAL A 100 15.39 19.95 3.44
CA VAL A 100 16.39 20.72 4.18
C VAL A 100 16.31 22.21 3.86
N ASP A 101 16.15 22.55 2.58
CA ASP A 101 16.15 23.92 2.09
C ASP A 101 14.74 24.52 2.01
N SER A 102 13.73 23.68 1.74
CA SER A 102 12.35 24.09 1.50
C SER A 102 11.37 23.01 1.99
N PRO A 103 11.17 22.90 3.33
CA PRO A 103 10.30 21.88 3.94
C PRO A 103 8.90 21.83 3.36
N ARG A 104 8.32 22.99 3.08
CA ARG A 104 6.94 23.12 2.58
C ARG A 104 6.79 22.64 1.13
N ASP A 105 7.75 22.94 0.28
CA ASP A 105 7.77 22.46 -1.10
C ASP A 105 8.00 20.94 -1.15
N ALA A 106 8.83 20.41 -0.25
CA ALA A 106 9.02 18.97 -0.09
C ALA A 106 7.72 18.25 0.31
N VAL A 107 6.97 18.79 1.28
CA VAL A 107 5.65 18.24 1.67
C VAL A 107 4.65 18.33 0.53
N THR A 108 4.63 19.44 -0.21
CA THR A 108 3.74 19.60 -1.38
C THR A 108 4.07 18.61 -2.50
N GLU A 109 5.35 18.34 -2.74
CA GLU A 109 5.77 17.31 -3.69
C GLU A 109 5.39 15.91 -3.21
N ALA A 110 5.54 15.62 -1.91
CA ALA A 110 5.13 14.35 -1.33
C ALA A 110 3.61 14.11 -1.44
N ASP A 111 2.78 15.15 -1.26
CA ASP A 111 1.31 15.08 -1.46
C ASP A 111 0.97 14.63 -2.88
N ARG A 112 1.55 15.30 -3.87
CA ARG A 112 1.34 14.99 -5.30
C ARG A 112 1.85 13.60 -5.64
N LEU A 113 3.06 13.26 -5.18
CA LEU A 113 3.68 11.97 -5.46
C LEU A 113 2.85 10.81 -4.88
N LEU A 114 2.35 10.93 -3.65
CA LEU A 114 1.46 9.91 -3.06
C LEU A 114 0.19 9.73 -3.88
N ALA A 115 -0.42 10.83 -4.33
CA ALA A 115 -1.62 10.79 -5.15
C ALA A 115 -1.37 10.12 -6.51
N GLU A 116 -0.23 10.41 -7.14
CA GLU A 116 0.19 9.79 -8.41
C GLU A 116 0.51 8.30 -8.27
N VAL A 117 1.22 7.91 -7.21
CA VAL A 117 1.54 6.51 -6.93
C VAL A 117 0.24 5.74 -6.68
N ALA A 118 -0.67 6.25 -5.86
CA ALA A 118 -1.97 5.62 -5.62
C ALA A 118 -2.76 5.47 -6.93
N GLY A 119 -2.83 6.51 -7.78
CA GLY A 119 -3.47 6.41 -9.08
C GLY A 119 -2.84 5.34 -9.98
N ALA A 120 -1.50 5.26 -10.02
CA ALA A 120 -0.79 4.22 -10.77
C ALA A 120 -1.06 2.79 -10.26
N ARG A 121 -1.40 2.64 -8.97
CA ARG A 121 -1.83 1.38 -8.36
C ARG A 121 -3.31 1.06 -8.60
N GLY A 122 -4.04 1.90 -9.32
CA GLY A 122 -5.46 1.70 -9.65
C GLY A 122 -6.44 2.26 -8.62
N PHE A 123 -5.97 3.09 -7.67
CA PHE A 123 -6.86 3.86 -6.81
C PHE A 123 -7.50 5.04 -7.58
N PRO A 124 -8.60 5.63 -7.08
CA PRO A 124 -9.20 6.83 -7.67
C PRO A 124 -8.17 7.93 -7.93
N ASP A 125 -8.44 8.79 -8.92
CA ASP A 125 -7.53 9.85 -9.33
C ASP A 125 -7.25 10.86 -8.20
N GLY A 126 -6.03 11.40 -8.18
CA GLY A 126 -5.55 12.34 -7.17
C GLY A 126 -6.27 13.69 -7.16
N GLY A 127 -6.93 14.08 -8.25
CA GLY A 127 -7.81 15.25 -8.28
C GLY A 127 -9.02 15.12 -7.35
N GLN A 128 -9.40 13.89 -6.99
CA GLN A 128 -10.51 13.57 -6.10
C GLN A 128 -10.00 13.05 -4.75
N TYR A 129 -9.26 13.89 -4.02
CA TYR A 129 -8.58 13.53 -2.77
C TYR A 129 -9.45 12.72 -1.80
N GLU A 130 -10.67 13.17 -1.50
CA GLU A 130 -11.54 12.47 -0.53
C GLU A 130 -11.91 11.05 -0.96
N GLU A 131 -12.14 10.85 -2.26
CA GLU A 131 -12.47 9.52 -2.80
C GLU A 131 -11.24 8.61 -2.82
N GLN A 132 -10.08 9.14 -3.23
CA GLN A 132 -8.82 8.40 -3.18
C GLN A 132 -8.46 8.02 -1.74
N LEU A 133 -8.62 8.94 -0.80
CA LEU A 133 -8.41 8.73 0.63
C LEU A 133 -9.38 7.69 1.21
N ALA A 134 -10.64 7.70 0.80
CA ALA A 134 -11.63 6.70 1.19
C ALA A 134 -11.21 5.31 0.72
N ALA A 135 -10.77 5.17 -0.53
CA ALA A 135 -10.27 3.91 -1.08
C ALA A 135 -8.98 3.44 -0.38
N LEU A 136 -8.00 4.33 -0.20
CA LEU A 136 -6.76 4.04 0.53
C LEU A 136 -7.04 3.62 1.98
N SER A 137 -8.05 4.19 2.64
CA SER A 137 -8.41 3.80 4.02
C SER A 137 -8.91 2.35 4.14
N VAL A 138 -9.39 1.75 3.05
CA VAL A 138 -9.89 0.35 3.03
C VAL A 138 -8.75 -0.67 2.91
N HIS A 139 -7.68 -0.30 2.20
CA HIS A 139 -6.57 -1.20 1.85
C HIS A 139 -5.28 -0.91 2.64
N HIS A 140 -5.01 0.37 2.91
CA HIS A 140 -3.81 0.89 3.59
C HIS A 140 -4.15 1.64 4.89
N ALA A 141 -5.15 1.15 5.61
CA ALA A 141 -5.74 1.83 6.78
C ALA A 141 -4.71 2.26 7.85
N ARG A 142 -3.63 1.52 8.03
CA ARG A 142 -2.61 1.83 9.06
C ARG A 142 -1.72 3.01 8.68
N HIS A 143 -1.59 3.32 7.39
CA HIS A 143 -0.60 4.29 6.88
C HIS A 143 -1.24 5.52 6.25
N VAL A 144 -2.55 5.49 5.96
CA VAL A 144 -3.29 6.58 5.32
C VAL A 144 -3.29 7.90 6.12
N ASN A 145 -2.94 7.88 7.41
CA ASN A 145 -2.77 9.13 8.18
C ASN A 145 -1.66 10.02 7.64
N GLY A 146 -0.52 9.45 7.24
CA GLY A 146 0.60 10.23 6.71
C GLY A 146 0.17 11.06 5.52
N TYR A 147 -0.65 10.47 4.64
CA TYR A 147 -1.23 11.18 3.51
C TYR A 147 -2.15 12.33 3.94
N ARG A 148 -3.03 12.12 4.93
CA ARG A 148 -3.88 13.20 5.46
C ARG A 148 -3.07 14.38 5.99
N ARG A 149 -1.99 14.09 6.72
CA ARG A 149 -1.18 15.13 7.36
C ARG A 149 -0.42 15.95 6.31
N VAL A 150 0.22 15.26 5.36
CA VAL A 150 0.91 15.90 4.22
C VAL A 150 -0.07 16.73 3.38
N HIS A 151 -1.24 16.18 3.04
CA HIS A 151 -2.25 16.89 2.26
C HIS A 151 -2.72 18.17 2.98
N ARG A 152 -3.09 18.07 4.26
CA ARG A 152 -3.50 19.23 5.04
C ARG A 152 -2.44 20.34 5.01
N ILE A 153 -1.18 19.99 5.26
CA ILE A 153 -0.09 20.99 5.29
C ILE A 153 0.14 21.60 3.91
N ALA A 154 0.15 20.78 2.85
CA ALA A 154 0.36 21.24 1.47
C ALA A 154 -0.70 22.27 1.04
N HIS A 155 -1.95 22.10 1.49
CA HIS A 155 -3.09 22.94 1.08
C HIS A 155 -3.47 24.03 2.11
N THR A 156 -2.73 24.17 3.22
CA THR A 156 -2.99 25.22 4.24
C THR A 156 -2.32 26.53 3.83
N PRO A 157 -3.03 27.64 3.52
CA PRO A 157 -2.42 28.89 3.07
C PRO A 157 -1.39 29.47 4.07
N LEU A 158 -0.30 30.05 3.58
CA LEU A 158 0.59 30.91 4.39
C LEU A 158 -0.02 32.32 4.41
N GLY A 159 -0.62 32.72 5.52
CA GLY A 159 -1.07 34.09 5.75
C GLY A 159 -0.22 34.73 6.83
N GLY A 160 0.33 35.93 6.56
CA GLY A 160 1.13 36.65 7.54
C GLY A 160 1.53 38.09 7.16
N THR A 161 1.05 39.06 7.94
CA THR A 161 1.55 40.44 8.11
C THR A 161 2.93 40.46 8.79
N HIS A 162 3.57 41.63 8.90
CA HIS A 162 4.93 41.76 9.46
C HIS A 162 5.06 41.36 10.94
N GLU A 163 4.00 41.47 11.75
CA GLU A 163 4.00 41.00 13.14
C GLU A 163 3.87 39.47 13.23
N GLU A 164 3.09 38.87 12.32
CA GLU A 164 2.96 37.42 12.18
C GLU A 164 4.31 36.80 11.80
N ARG A 165 5.17 37.49 11.03
CA ARG A 165 6.52 37.02 10.68
C ARG A 165 7.47 36.77 11.86
N ALA A 166 7.31 37.47 12.98
CA ALA A 166 8.11 37.25 14.18
C ALA A 166 7.58 36.09 15.05
N ALA A 167 6.27 35.86 15.04
CA ALA A 167 5.63 34.68 15.62
C ALA A 167 5.93 33.41 14.78
N GLU A 168 5.88 33.54 13.45
CA GLU A 168 6.26 32.54 12.45
C GLU A 168 7.70 32.06 12.58
N ALA A 169 8.62 32.83 13.18
CA ALA A 169 9.99 32.34 13.38
C ALA A 169 10.08 31.26 14.48
N ARG A 170 9.26 31.38 15.54
CA ARG A 170 9.16 30.35 16.60
C ARG A 170 8.18 29.24 16.21
N GLU A 171 7.05 29.60 15.63
CA GLU A 171 6.12 28.64 15.02
C GLU A 171 6.76 27.91 13.86
N GLY A 172 7.68 28.52 13.11
CA GLY A 172 8.33 27.93 11.94
C GLY A 172 9.19 26.73 12.31
N GLY A 173 9.83 26.74 13.48
CA GLY A 173 10.52 25.55 14.01
C GLY A 173 9.54 24.41 14.33
N ALA A 174 8.44 24.71 15.02
CA ALA A 174 7.40 23.74 15.34
C ALA A 174 6.65 23.23 14.09
N ALA A 175 6.41 24.10 13.12
CA ALA A 175 5.76 23.81 11.85
C ALA A 175 6.68 22.99 10.94
N THR A 176 7.98 23.27 10.93
CA THR A 176 8.96 22.43 10.22
C THR A 176 9.06 21.06 10.86
N GLU A 177 8.99 20.96 12.20
CA GLU A 177 8.95 19.67 12.87
C GLU A 177 7.65 18.90 12.57
N GLU A 178 6.50 19.57 12.54
CA GLU A 178 5.23 18.95 12.10
C GLU A 178 5.34 18.43 10.66
N MET A 179 5.97 19.19 9.76
CA MET A 179 6.26 18.77 8.38
C MET A 179 7.18 17.55 8.34
N ARG A 180 8.20 17.48 9.22
CA ARG A 180 9.11 16.34 9.33
C ARG A 180 8.34 15.09 9.74
N GLU A 181 7.53 15.19 10.80
CA GLU A 181 6.67 14.09 11.25
C GLU A 181 5.72 13.62 10.14
N ALA A 182 5.10 14.56 9.42
CA ALA A 182 4.22 14.26 8.30
C ALA A 182 4.94 13.48 7.20
N MET A 183 6.14 13.90 6.82
CA MET A 183 6.98 13.20 5.82
C MET A 183 7.34 11.78 6.27
N VAL A 184 7.67 11.59 7.55
CA VAL A 184 7.99 10.27 8.11
C VAL A 184 6.77 9.35 8.09
N GLU A 185 5.61 9.83 8.52
CA GLU A 185 4.36 9.04 8.47
C GLU A 185 3.95 8.74 7.01
N ALA A 186 4.11 9.70 6.11
CA ALA A 186 3.81 9.56 4.69
C ALA A 186 4.73 8.54 4.00
N ARG A 187 6.00 8.42 4.43
CA ARG A 187 6.91 7.39 3.92
C ARG A 187 6.35 5.99 4.11
N ALA A 188 5.69 5.73 5.24
CA ALA A 188 5.12 4.41 5.51
C ALA A 188 4.05 4.04 4.47
N LEU A 189 3.22 5.00 4.05
CA LEU A 189 2.24 4.76 2.98
C LEU A 189 2.92 4.60 1.62
N PHE A 190 3.91 5.44 1.33
CA PHE A 190 4.67 5.34 0.08
C PHE A 190 5.29 3.95 -0.09
N GLU A 191 5.97 3.44 0.94
CA GLU A 191 6.60 2.12 0.93
C GLU A 191 5.58 0.98 0.76
N ASP A 192 4.43 1.09 1.42
CA ASP A 192 3.35 0.10 1.32
C ASP A 192 2.74 0.08 -0.09
N LEU A 193 2.52 1.26 -0.70
CA LEU A 193 2.07 1.38 -2.08
C LEU A 193 3.14 0.87 -3.07
N MET A 194 4.41 1.05 -2.76
CA MET A 194 5.50 0.57 -3.59
C MET A 194 5.72 -0.94 -3.44
N ALA A 195 5.26 -1.59 -2.36
CA ALA A 195 5.49 -3.01 -2.15
C ALA A 195 4.97 -3.88 -3.32
N PRO A 196 5.70 -4.95 -3.72
CA PRO A 196 5.25 -5.85 -4.77
C PRO A 196 3.92 -6.53 -4.41
N THR A 197 2.96 -6.41 -5.33
CA THR A 197 1.66 -7.07 -5.23
C THR A 197 1.79 -8.59 -5.32
N ARG A 198 0.73 -9.32 -4.99
CA ARG A 198 0.71 -10.78 -5.22
C ARG A 198 0.88 -11.13 -6.70
N GLN A 199 0.40 -10.28 -7.61
CA GLN A 199 0.48 -10.48 -9.05
C GLN A 199 1.93 -10.36 -9.56
N ASP A 200 2.70 -9.40 -9.03
CA ASP A 200 4.14 -9.25 -9.31
C ASP A 200 4.93 -10.52 -8.97
N ARG A 201 4.53 -11.26 -7.93
CA ARG A 201 5.23 -12.49 -7.52
C ARG A 201 4.90 -13.70 -8.40
N HIS A 202 3.82 -13.65 -9.16
CA HIS A 202 3.44 -14.74 -10.06
C HIS A 202 4.14 -14.63 -11.42
N THR A 203 4.33 -13.41 -11.94
CA THR A 203 5.07 -13.17 -13.19
C THR A 203 6.53 -13.57 -13.04
N THR A 204 7.21 -13.12 -11.97
CA THR A 204 8.64 -13.44 -11.72
C THR A 204 8.91 -14.93 -11.51
N ARG A 205 7.99 -15.68 -10.90
CA ARG A 205 8.15 -17.15 -10.75
C ARG A 205 7.97 -17.92 -12.06
N THR A 206 7.21 -17.37 -12.99
CA THR A 206 6.92 -18.06 -14.26
C THR A 206 8.10 -17.90 -15.22
N THR A 207 8.72 -16.71 -15.26
CA THR A 207 9.92 -16.44 -16.07
C THR A 207 11.15 -17.21 -15.59
N ASP A 208 11.34 -17.32 -14.28
CA ASP A 208 12.44 -18.11 -13.68
C ASP A 208 12.30 -19.62 -13.98
N ARG A 209 11.07 -20.14 -13.92
CA ARG A 209 10.77 -21.55 -14.20
C ARG A 209 10.81 -21.92 -15.69
N SER A 210 10.60 -20.96 -16.60
CA SER A 210 10.80 -21.18 -18.03
C SER A 210 12.27 -21.09 -18.43
N ALA A 211 13.05 -20.19 -17.82
CA ALA A 211 14.50 -20.09 -18.04
C ALA A 211 15.25 -21.34 -17.53
N GLY A 212 14.79 -21.94 -16.42
CA GLY A 212 15.39 -23.16 -15.86
C GLY A 212 15.06 -24.47 -16.57
N ARG A 213 14.17 -24.47 -17.59
CA ARG A 213 13.75 -25.70 -18.29
C ARG A 213 14.39 -25.90 -19.66
N ASP A 214 15.11 -24.91 -20.18
CA ASP A 214 15.71 -24.92 -21.52
C ASP A 214 17.21 -25.31 -21.55
N THR A 215 17.80 -25.63 -20.39
CA THR A 215 19.21 -26.08 -20.29
C THR A 215 19.38 -27.59 -20.12
N GLY A 216 18.28 -28.36 -20.25
CA GLY A 216 18.23 -29.78 -19.92
C GLY A 216 18.27 -30.78 -21.09
N ASP A 217 18.59 -30.38 -22.32
CA ASP A 217 18.70 -31.34 -23.44
C ASP A 217 19.83 -31.04 -24.44
N ARG A 218 21.08 -31.08 -23.95
CA ARG A 218 22.24 -31.34 -24.80
C ARG A 218 22.96 -32.59 -24.31
N ARG A 219 22.43 -33.74 -24.71
CA ARG A 219 23.08 -35.05 -24.57
C ARG A 219 24.26 -35.11 -25.55
N ALA A 220 25.46 -34.86 -25.05
CA ALA A 220 26.73 -35.06 -25.77
C ALA A 220 27.16 -36.55 -25.73
N PRO A 221 27.98 -37.03 -26.69
CA PRO A 221 28.23 -38.45 -26.93
C PRO A 221 29.30 -39.05 -26.00
N ALA A 222 29.26 -40.39 -25.91
CA ALA A 222 30.07 -41.23 -25.05
C ALA A 222 31.58 -41.16 -25.31
N HIS A 223 32.35 -41.17 -24.22
CA HIS A 223 33.81 -41.16 -24.19
C HIS A 223 34.43 -42.46 -24.73
N ALA A 224 35.42 -42.30 -25.62
CA ALA A 224 36.44 -43.29 -25.96
C ALA A 224 37.52 -43.34 -24.88
N GLY A 225 37.91 -44.55 -24.48
CA GLY A 225 39.05 -44.78 -23.58
C GLY A 225 40.38 -44.86 -24.32
N GLY A 226 41.49 -44.62 -23.60
CA GLY A 226 42.81 -45.08 -24.04
C GLY A 226 44.01 -44.20 -23.69
N ARG A 227 44.56 -44.41 -22.49
CA ARG A 227 46.00 -44.48 -22.11
C ARG A 227 47.06 -43.42 -22.52
N ALA A 228 47.82 -43.05 -21.48
CA ALA A 228 49.26 -42.77 -21.36
C ALA A 228 49.77 -41.49 -22.07
N HIS A 229 50.64 -40.64 -21.52
CA HIS A 229 51.89 -40.84 -20.79
C HIS A 229 52.39 -39.50 -20.18
N LEU A 230 53.21 -39.58 -19.13
CA LEU A 230 53.93 -38.51 -18.39
C LEU A 230 55.06 -37.86 -19.23
N PRO A 231 56.03 -37.06 -18.68
CA PRO A 231 56.11 -36.20 -17.48
C PRO A 231 56.74 -34.80 -17.76
N TRP A 232 56.67 -33.84 -16.81
CA TRP A 232 57.85 -33.08 -16.37
C TRP A 232 57.54 -32.20 -15.14
N ALA A 233 58.55 -32.09 -14.29
CA ALA A 233 58.54 -31.52 -12.95
C ALA A 233 59.17 -30.11 -12.93
N PHE A 234 58.77 -29.28 -11.96
CA PHE A 234 59.54 -28.27 -11.20
C PHE A 234 58.49 -27.56 -10.31
N GLY A 235 58.56 -27.44 -8.99
CA GLY A 235 59.62 -27.67 -8.02
C GLY A 235 59.75 -26.44 -7.11
N ARG A 236 59.19 -26.52 -5.89
CA ARG A 236 59.51 -25.71 -4.67
C ARG A 236 59.16 -24.20 -4.73
N ARG A 237 58.79 -23.51 -3.65
CA ARG A 237 58.93 -23.78 -2.21
C ARG A 237 57.89 -22.99 -1.39
N HIS A 238 57.46 -23.64 -0.30
CA HIS A 238 56.92 -23.09 0.93
C HIS A 238 57.69 -21.87 1.47
N GLU A 239 56.98 -20.89 2.03
CA GLU A 239 57.37 -20.34 3.33
C GLU A 239 56.14 -19.80 4.08
N SER A 240 55.96 -20.41 5.23
CA SER A 240 54.97 -20.20 6.29
C SER A 240 55.71 -19.65 7.49
N HIS A 241 55.20 -18.65 8.22
CA HIS A 241 55.23 -18.52 9.70
C HIS A 241 54.73 -17.11 10.19
N PRO A 242 54.39 -16.89 11.49
CA PRO A 242 53.01 -16.99 11.98
C PRO A 242 52.54 -15.76 12.81
N LYS A 243 51.34 -15.90 13.39
CA LYS A 243 50.78 -15.11 14.51
C LYS A 243 51.69 -15.07 15.75
N GLY A 244 51.63 -13.95 16.48
CA GLY A 244 51.85 -13.93 17.93
C GLY A 244 52.28 -12.59 18.51
N SER A 245 51.33 -11.79 19.00
CA SER A 245 51.30 -11.13 20.33
C SER A 245 49.99 -10.38 20.49
#